data_AF-A0A7X7PUR6-F1
#
_entry.id   AF-A0A7X7PUR6-F1
#
_cell.length_a   1.000
_cell.length_b   1.000
_cell.length_c   1.000
_cell.angle_alpha   90.00
_cell.angle_beta   90.00
_cell.angle_gamma   90.00
#
_symmetry.space_group_name_H-M   'P 1'
#
loop_
_entity.id
_entity.type
_entity.pdbx_description
1 polymer ?
#
loop_
_entity_poly.entity_id
_entity_poly.type
_entity_poly.pdbx_seq_one_letter_code
_entity_poly.pdbx_strand_id
1 'polypeptide(L)' 'MRHKDERRSTSGVGQRPSSFPRIEGYRFIHTIARSPKSEIHVAHSLELGHDVAVKVLRTGPLATADAGEE' A
#
# COMPACT_ATOMS: atom_id res chain seq x y z
N MET A 1 45.84 -6.49 15.40
CA MET A 1 45.45 -5.98 14.07
C MET A 1 43.99 -5.52 14.15
N ARG A 2 43.71 -4.22 13.95
CA ARG A 2 42.34 -3.67 13.96
C ARG A 2 41.99 -3.30 12.53
N HIS A 3 41.13 -4.07 11.88
CA HIS A 3 40.50 -3.63 10.64
C HIS A 3 39.16 -2.97 10.99
N LYS A 4 39.11 -1.65 10.76
CA LYS A 4 37.88 -0.93 10.47
C LYS A 4 37.34 -1.50 9.17
N ASP A 5 36.08 -1.96 9.16
CA ASP A 5 35.34 -2.06 7.92
C ASP A 5 34.21 -1.04 7.95
N GLU A 6 34.39 -0.08 7.06
CA GLU A 6 33.53 1.03 6.75
C GLU A 6 32.39 0.57 5.84
N ARG A 7 31.21 1.15 6.07
CA ARG A 7 30.17 1.42 5.07
C ARG A 7 29.57 0.21 4.37
N ARG A 8 28.32 -0.07 4.72
CA ARG A 8 27.20 0.25 3.82
C ARG A 8 25.90 0.27 4.61
N SER A 9 25.53 1.42 5.16
CA SER A 9 24.13 1.68 5.47
C SER A 9 23.40 1.64 4.14
N THR A 10 22.77 0.51 3.83
CA THR A 10 21.87 0.38 2.68
C THR A 10 20.65 1.21 2.99
N SER A 11 20.74 2.48 2.59
CA SER A 11 19.63 3.42 2.52
C SER A 11 18.41 2.66 2.02
N GLY A 12 17.37 2.61 2.87
CA GLY A 12 16.13 1.94 2.58
C GLY A 12 15.70 2.29 1.16
N VAL A 13 15.53 1.26 0.34
CA VAL A 13 14.90 1.39 -0.97
C VAL A 13 13.56 2.03 -0.69
N GLY A 14 13.48 3.34 -0.89
CA GLY A 14 12.23 4.07 -0.84
C GLY A 14 11.33 3.37 -1.83
N GLN A 15 10.41 2.54 -1.31
CA GLN A 15 9.31 2.02 -2.08
C GLN A 15 8.66 3.27 -2.66
N ARG A 16 8.92 3.52 -3.95
CA ARG A 16 8.12 4.46 -4.72
C ARG A 16 6.68 4.12 -4.35
N PRO A 17 5.86 5.07 -3.86
CA PRO A 17 4.46 4.77 -3.64
C PRO A 17 3.97 4.26 -4.99
N SER A 18 3.61 2.98 -5.04
CA SER A 18 3.01 2.37 -6.22
C SER A 18 1.87 3.30 -6.58
N SER A 19 2.01 4.03 -7.69
CA SER A 19 1.07 5.07 -8.07
C SER A 19 -0.32 4.47 -7.96
N PHE A 20 -1.10 5.01 -7.04
CA PHE A 20 -2.36 4.44 -6.61
C PHE A 20 -3.27 4.17 -7.83
N PRO A 21 -3.99 3.05 -7.90
CA PRO A 21 -4.89 2.79 -9.02
C PRO A 21 -5.92 3.91 -9.10
N ARG A 22 -5.97 4.62 -10.22
CA ARG A 22 -7.03 5.60 -10.49
C ARG A 22 -8.27 4.82 -10.91
N ILE A 23 -9.31 4.86 -10.09
CA ILE A 23 -10.63 4.35 -10.45
C ILE A 23 -11.45 5.54 -10.93
N GLU A 24 -11.89 5.49 -12.19
CA GLU A 24 -12.75 6.52 -12.77
C GLU A 24 -14.03 6.67 -11.94
N GLY A 25 -14.47 7.91 -11.75
CA GLY A 25 -15.63 8.20 -10.91
C GLY A 25 -15.36 8.21 -9.39
N TYR A 26 -14.14 7.93 -8.94
CA TYR A 26 -13.78 7.95 -7.52
C TYR A 26 -12.68 8.96 -7.21
N ARG A 27 -12.91 9.79 -6.19
CA ARG A 27 -11.89 10.69 -5.62
C ARG A 27 -11.39 10.11 -4.29
N PHE A 28 -10.19 9.55 -4.29
CA PHE A 28 -9.58 8.97 -3.09
C PHE A 28 -9.15 10.05 -2.11
N ILE A 29 -9.52 9.87 -0.83
CA ILE A 29 -9.26 10.84 0.23
C ILE A 29 -8.10 10.37 1.10
N HIS A 30 -8.24 9.22 1.76
CA HIS A 30 -7.19 8.63 2.60
C HIS A 30 -7.37 7.12 2.78
N THR A 31 -6.30 6.44 3.21
CA THR A 31 -6.30 5.02 3.58
C THR A 31 -6.70 4.86 5.04
N ILE A 32 -7.62 3.93 5.34
CA ILE A 32 -8.07 3.65 6.71
C ILE A 32 -7.57 2.30 7.25
N ALA A 33 -7.15 1.39 6.37
CA ALA A 33 -6.53 0.13 6.80
C ALA A 33 -5.53 -0.36 5.75
N ARG A 34 -4.45 -0.98 6.23
CA ARG A 34 -3.44 -1.66 5.40
C ARG A 34 -3.23 -3.05 5.94
N SER A 35 -3.22 -4.02 5.04
CA SER A 35 -2.80 -5.39 5.30
C SER A 35 -1.86 -5.83 4.19
N PRO A 36 -1.14 -6.94 4.39
CA PRO A 36 -0.33 -7.51 3.31
C PRO A 36 -1.14 -7.90 2.08
N LYS A 37 -2.40 -8.32 2.26
CA LYS A 37 -3.27 -8.79 1.17
C LYS A 37 -4.16 -7.70 0.56
N SER A 38 -4.40 -6.59 1.26
CA SER A 38 -5.31 -5.53 0.80
C SER A 38 -5.10 -4.19 1.50
N GLU A 39 -5.59 -3.12 0.88
CA GLU A 39 -5.75 -1.80 1.50
C GLU A 39 -7.22 -1.37 1.44
N ILE A 40 -7.68 -0.62 2.45
CA ILE A 40 -9.02 -0.03 2.49
C ILE A 40 -8.89 1.49 2.47
N HIS A 41 -9.63 2.14 1.59
CA HIS A 41 -9.59 3.59 1.41
C HIS A 41 -10.98 4.20 1.55
N VAL A 42 -11.04 5.42 2.05
CA VAL A 42 -12.20 6.28 1.91
C VAL A 42 -12.06 7.04 0.59
N ALA A 43 -13.09 6.97 -0.24
CA ALA A 43 -13.17 7.70 -1.50
C ALA A 43 -14.57 8.28 -1.69
N HIS A 44 -14.66 9.43 -2.33
CA HIS A 44 -15.93 10.01 -2.75
C HIS A 44 -16.33 9.45 -4.12
N SER A 45 -17.48 8.78 -4.21
CA SER A 45 -18.05 8.31 -5.48
C SER A 45 -18.84 9.42 -6.15
N LEU A 46 -18.48 9.76 -7.40
CA LEU A 46 -19.18 10.77 -8.20
C LEU A 46 -20.56 10.29 -8.67
N GLU A 47 -20.76 8.98 -8.79
CA GLU A 47 -22.04 8.38 -9.17
C GLU A 47 -23.03 8.42 -8.00
N LEU A 48 -22.56 8.08 -6.79
CA LEU A 48 -23.41 8.02 -5.59
C LEU A 48 -23.51 9.36 -4.86
N GLY A 49 -22.57 10.29 -5.07
CA GLY A 49 -22.50 11.54 -4.31
C GLY A 49 -22.15 11.35 -2.82
N HIS A 50 -21.52 10.23 -2.47
CA HIS A 50 -21.24 9.83 -1.09
C HIS A 50 -19.82 9.30 -0.90
N ASP A 51 -19.36 9.35 0.33
CA ASP A 51 -18.12 8.71 0.74
C ASP A 51 -18.34 7.20 0.93
N VAL A 52 -17.44 6.41 0.37
CA VAL A 52 -17.50 4.95 0.38
C VAL A 52 -16.15 4.35 0.78
N ALA A 53 -16.19 3.12 1.28
CA ALA A 53 -14.99 2.31 1.49
C ALA A 53 -14.65 1.51 0.23
N VAL A 54 -13.44 1.68 -0.30
CA VAL A 54 -12.90 0.92 -1.44
C VAL A 54 -11.84 -0.05 -0.93
N LYS A 55 -12.07 -1.36 -1.09
CA LYS A 55 -11.10 -2.41 -0.78
C LYS A 55 -10.29 -2.77 -2.03
N VAL A 56 -9.00 -2.47 -2.01
CA VAL A 56 -8.07 -2.82 -3.09
C VAL A 56 -7.30 -4.06 -2.68
N LEU A 57 -7.43 -5.14 -3.45
CA LEU A 57 -6.66 -6.37 -3.25
C LEU A 57 -5.28 -6.23 -3.90
N ARG A 58 -4.22 -6.62 -3.19
CA ARG A 58 -2.90 -6.76 -3.81
C ARG A 58 -2.86 -8.08 -4.56
N THR A 59 -2.62 -8.05 -5.87
CA THR A 59 -2.41 -9.25 -6.69
C THR A 59 -0.96 -9.29 -7.19
N GLY A 60 -0.44 -10.49 -7.47
CA GLY A 60 0.95 -10.71 -7.90
C GLY A 60 1.89 -11.15 -6.77
N PRO A 61 3.23 -11.13 -6.97
CA PRO A 61 4.22 -11.64 -6.02
C PRO A 61 4.20 -10.97 -4.62
N LEU A 62 3.54 -9.82 -4.51
CA LEU A 62 3.34 -9.10 -3.25
C LEU A 62 2.07 -9.55 -2.49
N ALA A 63 1.25 -10.44 -3.07
CA ALA A 63 0.05 -11.01 -2.47
C ALA A 63 0.36 -12.22 -1.57
N THR A 64 1.58 -12.77 -1.66
CA THR A 64 2.06 -13.90 -0.86
C THR A 64 2.69 -13.39 0.43
N ALA A 65 1.89 -12.74 1.27
CA ALA A 65 2.18 -12.75 2.69
C ALA A 65 1.29 -13.82 3.28
N ASP A 66 1.94 -14.88 3.75
CA ASP A 66 1.35 -15.98 4.49
C ASP A 66 0.35 -15.41 5.52
N ALA A 67 -0.89 -15.91 5.49
CA ALA A 67 -1.85 -15.55 6.50
C ALA A 67 -1.47 -16.30 7.76
N GLY A 68 -0.88 -15.59 8.73
CA GLY A 68 -1.17 -15.91 10.11
C GLY A 68 -2.67 -15.69 10.30
N GLU A 69 -3.43 -16.77 10.30
CA GLU A 69 -4.79 -16.81 10.83
C GLU A 69 -4.70 -16.56 12.34
N GLU A 70 -5.43 -15.57 12.83
CA GLU A 70 -5.80 -15.42 14.25
C GLU A 70 -7.32 -15.21 14.32
#